data_AF-A0A973U3V4-F1
#
_entry.id   AF-A0A973U3V4-F1
#
_cell.length_a   1.000
_cell.length_b   1.000
_cell.length_c   1.000
_cell.angle_alpha   90.00
_cell.angle_beta   90.00
_cell.angle_gamma   90.00
#
_symmetry.space_group_name_H-M   'P 1'
#
loop_
_entity.id
_entity.type
_entity.pdbx_description
1 polymer ?
#
loop_
_entity_poly.entity_id
_entity_poly.type
_entity_poly.pdbx_seq_one_letter_code
_entity_poly.pdbx_strand_id
1 'polypeptide(L)' 'VNALKQKGAKRGVASLCIGGGEATAVAVELV' A
#
# COMPACT_ATOMS: atom_id res chain seq x y z
N VAL A 1 -6.67 2.95 1.14
CA VAL A 1 -8.10 2.55 1.05
C VAL A 1 -8.79 2.97 -0.26
N ASN A 2 -8.75 4.24 -0.68
CA ASN A 2 -9.43 4.69 -1.92
C ASN A 2 -9.05 3.89 -3.17
N ALA A 3 -7.77 3.58 -3.38
CA ALA A 3 -7.34 2.78 -4.52
C ALA A 3 -7.91 1.35 -4.50
N LEU A 4 -7.94 0.71 -3.32
CA LEU A 4 -8.52 -0.62 -3.15
C LEU A 4 -10.03 -0.61 -3.40
N LYS A 5 -10.76 0.35 -2.83
CA LYS A 5 -12.20 0.52 -3.06
C LYS A 5 -12.54 0.73 -4.53
N GLN A 6 -11.84 1.64 -5.21
CA GLN A 6 -12.06 1.92 -6.64
C GLN A 6 -11.76 0.72 -7.54
N LYS A 7 -10.78 -0.11 -7.17
CA LYS A 7 -10.41 -1.32 -7.91
C LYS A 7 -11.22 -2.55 -7.52
N GLY A 8 -12.14 -2.45 -6.55
CA GLY A 8 -12.81 -3.61 -5.96
C GLY A 8 -11.83 -4.64 -5.35
N ALA A 9 -10.64 -4.20 -4.95
CA ALA A 9 -9.58 -5.06 -4.46
C ALA A 9 -9.61 -5.19 -2.93
N LYS A 10 -9.35 -6.41 -2.42
CA LYS A 10 -9.35 -6.68 -0.97
C LYS A 10 -8.01 -6.40 -0.31
N ARG A 11 -6.89 -6.67 -0.99
CA ARG A 11 -5.53 -6.57 -0.43
C ARG A 11 -4.65 -5.67 -1.28
N GLY A 12 -3.70 -5.01 -0.65
CA GLY A 12 -2.67 -4.25 -1.35
C GLY A 12 -1.46 -3.99 -0.47
N VAL A 13 -0.40 -3.46 -1.09
CA VAL A 13 0.81 -3.01 -0.40
C VAL A 13 0.98 -1.53 -0.69
N ALA A 14 1.27 -0.76 0.35
CA ALA A 14 1.72 0.62 0.23
C ALA A 14 3.19 0.69 0.64
N SER A 15 3.99 1.49 -0.07
CA SER A 15 5.39 1.70 0.26
C SER A 15 5.75 3.18 0.22
N LEU A 16 6.81 3.53 0.94
CA LEU A 16 7.40 4.86 0.96
C LEU A 16 8.93 4.73 0.86
N CYS A 17 9.50 5.30 -0.19
CA CYS A 17 10.95 5.53 -0.25
C CYS A 17 11.30 6.75 0.61
N ILE A 18 12.36 6.60 1.40
CA ILE A 18 12.83 7.62 2.36
C ILE A 18 14.10 8.33 1.83
N GLY A 19 14.72 7.80 0.76
CA GLY A 19 15.98 8.28 0.19
C GLY A 19 17.16 7.42 0.66
N GLY A 20 18.36 7.61 0.09
CA GLY A 20 19.56 6.87 0.51
C GLY A 20 19.56 5.36 0.25
N GLY A 21 18.56 4.84 -0.48
CA GLY A 21 18.38 3.41 -0.75
C GLY A 21 17.41 2.69 0.20
N GLU A 22 16.76 3.42 1.12
CA GLU A 22 15.86 2.84 2.12
C GLU A 22 14.38 3.03 1.75
N ALA A 23 13.56 2.03 2.07
CA ALA A 23 12.12 2.07 1.88
C ALA A 23 11.40 1.22 2.94
N THR A 24 10.20 1.65 3.31
CA THR A 24 9.27 0.87 4.15
C THR A 24 8.08 0.43 3.31
N ALA A 25 7.56 -0.78 3.57
CA ALA A 25 6.36 -1.31 2.94
C ALA A 25 5.40 -1.90 3.99
N VAL A 26 4.10 -1.71 3.78
CA VAL A 26 3.04 -2.19 4.66
C VAL A 26 1.97 -2.89 3.82
N ALA A 27 1.62 -4.11 4.22
CA ALA A 27 0.48 -4.83 3.68
C ALA A 27 -0.81 -4.34 4.35
N VAL A 28 -1.85 -4.11 3.55
CA VAL A 28 -3.16 -3.65 4.01
C VAL A 28 -4.27 -4.51 3.42
N GLU A 29 -5.30 -4.75 4.23
CA GLU A 29 -6.53 -5.43 3.81
C GLU A 29 -7.73 -4.50 4.05
N LEU A 30 -8.64 -4.45 3.08
CA LEU A 30 -9.92 -3.77 3.20
C LEU A 30 -10.90 -4.69 3.94
N VAL A 31 -11.45 -4.19 5.04
CA VAL A 31 -12.57 -4.82 5.78
C VAL A 31 -13.89 -4.35 5.20
#